data_AF-A0AAD5QJU4-F1
#
_entry.id   AF-A0AAD5QJU4-F1
#
_cell.length_a   1.000
_cell.length_b   1.000
_cell.length_c   1.000
_cell.angle_alpha   90.00
_cell.angle_beta   90.00
_cell.angle_gamma   90.00
#
_symmetry.space_group_name_H-M   'P 1'
#
loop_
_entity.id
_entity.type
_entity.pdbx_description
1 polymer ?
#
loop_
_entity_poly.entity_id
_entity_poly.type
_entity_poly.pdbx_seq_one_letter_code
_entity_poly.pdbx_strand_id
1 'polypeptide(L)' 'MAIANIMESDEKLCSEIVATELFRVLVAISKLEAVAEGRKGAVDQAKRGLAAAEKFGIVKPTDRELYERTSGISTISEE' A
#
# COMPACT_ATOMS: atom_id res chain seq x y z
N MET A 1 -4.69 17.60 -2.82
CA MET A 1 -5.52 16.51 -2.28
C MET A 1 -5.08 15.24 -2.96
N ALA A 2 -4.56 14.28 -2.20
CA ALA A 2 -4.05 13.04 -2.74
C ALA A 2 -5.01 11.89 -2.42
N ILE A 3 -4.92 10.80 -3.18
CA ILE A 3 -5.83 9.66 -3.06
C ILE A 3 -5.86 9.03 -1.67
N ALA A 4 -4.73 9.06 -0.94
CA ALA A 4 -4.68 8.56 0.42
C ALA A 4 -5.65 9.30 1.36
N ASN A 5 -5.82 10.61 1.19
CA ASN A 5 -6.77 11.37 2.02
C ASN A 5 -8.22 10.98 1.72
N ILE A 6 -8.53 10.58 0.48
CA ILE A 6 -9.86 10.09 0.11
C ILE A 6 -10.07 8.71 0.75
N MET A 7 -9.10 7.81 0.60
CA MET A 7 -9.14 6.47 1.19
C MET A 7 -9.19 6.49 2.72
N GLU A 8 -8.54 7.46 3.39
CA GLU A 8 -8.56 7.61 4.85
C GLU A 8 -9.87 8.19 5.39
N SER A 9 -10.62 8.93 4.57
CA SER A 9 -11.80 9.68 5.02
C SER A 9 -13.05 8.83 5.24
N ASP A 10 -13.26 7.82 4.41
CA ASP A 10 -14.50 7.05 4.39
C ASP A 10 -14.29 5.62 3.84
N GLU A 11 -14.90 4.65 4.49
CA GLU A 11 -14.78 3.22 4.16
C GLU A 11 -15.37 2.89 2.79
N LYS A 12 -16.49 3.52 2.42
CA LYS A 12 -17.17 3.25 1.16
C LYS A 12 -16.34 3.77 -0.01
N LEU A 13 -15.80 4.98 0.09
CA LEU A 13 -14.89 5.53 -0.92
C LEU A 13 -13.61 4.71 -1.03
N CYS A 14 -13.06 4.26 0.11
CA CYS A 14 -11.90 3.37 0.11
C CYS A 14 -12.19 2.05 -0.62
N SER A 15 -13.36 1.46 -0.37
CA SER A 15 -13.80 0.22 -1.00
C SER A 15 -13.97 0.36 -2.52
N GLU A 16 -14.56 1.47 -2.96
CA GLU A 16 -14.70 1.79 -4.38
C GLU A 16 -13.33 1.91 -5.06
N ILE A 17 -12.36 2.57 -4.42
CA ILE A 17 -10.99 2.65 -4.96
C ILE A 17 -10.33 1.27 -5.01
N VAL A 18 -10.44 0.47 -3.96
CA VAL A 18 -9.88 -0.90 -3.90
C VAL A 18 -10.46 -1.80 -4.99
N ALA A 19 -11.73 -1.63 -5.34
CA ALA A 19 -12.39 -2.37 -6.40
C ALA A 19 -11.93 -2.01 -7.82
N THR A 20 -11.17 -0.92 -7.99
CA THR A 20 -10.68 -0.47 -9.30
C THR A 20 -9.26 -0.95 -9.61
N GLU A 21 -8.88 -0.89 -10.89
CA GLU A 21 -7.50 -1.16 -11.32
C GLU A 21 -6.49 -0.19 -10.71
N LEU A 22 -6.94 0.99 -10.27
CA LEU A 22 -6.11 1.98 -9.62
C LEU A 22 -5.44 1.42 -8.36
N PHE A 23 -6.12 0.51 -7.64
CA PHE A 23 -5.55 -0.15 -6.47
C PHE A 23 -4.33 -1.00 -6.82
N ARG A 24 -4.34 -1.69 -7.96
CA ARG A 24 -3.18 -2.49 -8.42
C ARG A 24 -1.97 -1.60 -8.70
N VAL A 25 -2.21 -0.42 -9.26
CA VAL A 25 -1.16 0.58 -9.52
C VAL A 25 -0.59 1.11 -8.19
N LEU A 26 -1.44 1.40 -7.20
CA LEU A 26 -0.99 1.84 -5.88
C LEU A 26 -0.13 0.76 -5.18
N VAL A 27 -0.53 -0.51 -5.25
CA VAL A 27 0.26 -1.64 -4.72
C VAL A 27 1.62 -1.76 -5.41
N ALA A 28 1.69 -1.54 -6.72
CA ALA A 28 2.97 -1.57 -7.43
C ALA A 28 3.88 -0.41 -7.01
N ILE A 29 3.33 0.80 -6.87
CA ILE A 29 4.09 1.99 -6.45
C ILE A 29 4.62 1.83 -5.02
N SER A 30 3.86 1.23 -4.10
CA SER A 30 4.28 1.09 -2.70
C SER A 30 5.49 0.17 -2.51
N LYS A 31 5.73 -0.74 -3.46
CA LYS A 31 6.84 -1.72 -3.47
C LYS A 31 8.11 -1.23 -4.16
N LEU A 32 8.13 -0.01 -4.70
CA LEU A 32 9.32 0.54 -5.33
C LEU A 32 10.35 0.93 -4.26
N GLU A 33 11.43 0.16 -4.14
CA GLU A 33 12.53 0.39 -3.18
C GLU A 33 13.55 1.43 -3.68
N ALA A 34 13.76 1.51 -5.00
CA ALA A 34 14.70 2.44 -5.62
C ALA A 34 14.01 3.79 -5.91
N VAL A 35 14.00 4.66 -4.91
CA VAL A 35 13.44 6.01 -5.00
C VAL A 35 14.36 6.88 -5.85
N ALA A 36 14.09 6.98 -7.16
CA ALA A 36 14.45 8.20 -7.88
C ALA A 36 13.81 9.36 -7.10
N GLU A 37 14.60 10.30 -6.57
CA GLU A 37 14.19 11.33 -5.59
C GLU A 37 12.85 12.01 -5.91
N GLY A 38 12.53 12.20 -7.19
CA GLY A 38 11.26 12.77 -7.64
C GLY A 38 10.00 11.92 -7.39
N ARG A 39 10.10 10.66 -7.00
CA ARG A 39 8.96 9.73 -6.79
C ARG A 39 8.66 9.41 -5.33
N LYS A 40 9.43 9.94 -4.38
CA LYS A 40 9.26 9.67 -2.93
C LYS A 40 7.84 9.99 -2.45
N GLY A 41 7.32 11.16 -2.81
CA GLY A 41 5.97 11.56 -2.41
C GLY A 41 4.87 10.63 -2.93
N ALA A 42 5.03 10.06 -4.12
CA ALA A 42 4.07 9.11 -4.68
C ALA A 42 4.08 7.77 -3.91
N VAL A 43 5.28 7.29 -3.55
CA VAL A 43 5.45 6.07 -2.73
C VAL A 43 4.82 6.25 -1.36
N ASP A 44 5.07 7.39 -0.70
CA ASP A 44 4.51 7.67 0.62
C ASP A 44 2.97 7.74 0.60
N GLN A 45 2.40 8.35 -0.46
CA GLN A 45 0.94 8.39 -0.63
C GLN A 45 0.35 7.00 -0.91
N ALA A 46 1.02 6.17 -1.72
CA ALA A 46 0.57 4.81 -1.98
C ALA A 46 0.60 3.94 -0.71
N LYS A 47 1.65 4.05 0.11
CA LYS A 47 1.76 3.36 1.40
C LYS A 47 0.65 3.79 2.36
N ARG A 48 0.34 5.09 2.43
CA ARG A 48 -0.80 5.59 3.23
C ARG A 48 -2.15 5.05 2.75
N GLY A 49 -2.38 5.01 1.44
CA GLY A 49 -3.59 4.42 0.87
C GLY A 49 -3.76 2.94 1.23
N LEU A 50 -2.67 2.16 1.18
CA LEU A 50 -2.70 0.76 1.62
C LEU A 50 -2.99 0.62 3.11
N ALA A 51 -2.36 1.44 3.94
CA ALA A 51 -2.62 1.44 5.38
C ALA A 51 -4.08 1.79 5.71
N ALA A 52 -4.71 2.69 4.95
CA ALA A 52 -6.14 2.99 5.10
C ALA A 52 -7.02 1.78 4.73
N ALA A 53 -6.71 1.09 3.63
CA ALA A 53 -7.42 -0.11 3.22
C ALA A 53 -7.27 -1.27 4.24
N GLU A 54 -6.08 -1.42 4.84
CA GLU A 54 -5.84 -2.35 5.95
C GLU A 54 -6.63 -1.95 7.20
N LYS A 55 -6.64 -0.65 7.55
CA LYS A 55 -7.35 -0.11 8.73
C LYS A 55 -8.86 -0.37 8.66
N PHE A 56 -9.47 -0.24 7.49
CA PHE A 56 -10.89 -0.54 7.28
C PHE A 56 -11.18 -2.03 7.13
N GLY A 57 -10.15 -2.89 7.12
CA GLY A 57 -10.32 -4.34 6.98
C GLY A 57 -10.73 -4.79 5.57
N ILE A 58 -10.65 -3.89 4.58
CA ILE A 58 -10.98 -4.16 3.17
C ILE A 58 -9.91 -5.06 2.55
N VAL A 59 -8.65 -4.82 2.91
CA VAL A 59 -7.50 -5.63 2.49
C VAL A 59 -6.83 -6.19 3.73
N LYS A 60 -6.37 -7.44 3.63
CA LYS A 60 -5.60 -8.09 4.69
C LYS A 60 -4.17 -8.34 4.20
N PRO A 61 -3.17 -8.11 5.05
CA PRO A 61 -1.81 -8.54 4.76
C PRO A 61 -1.77 -10.05 4.52
N THR A 62 -0.85 -10.48 3.67
CA THR A 62 -0.60 -11.92 3.47
C THR A 62 0.18 -12.49 4.67
N ASP A 63 0.08 -13.80 4.90
CA ASP A 63 0.85 -14.47 5.97
C ASP A 63 2.36 -14.23 5.83
N ARG A 64 2.84 -14.21 4.58
CA ARG A 64 4.24 -13.86 4.25
C ARG A 64 4.57 -12.44 4.69
N GLU A 65 3.75 -11.47 4.35
CA GLU A 65 3.98 -10.07 4.71
C GLU A 65 3.91 -9.84 6.22
N LEU A 66 3.02 -10.55 6.92
CA LEU A 66 2.99 -10.57 8.38
C LEU A 66 4.27 -11.15 8.97
N TYR A 67 4.78 -12.24 8.41
CA TYR A 67 6.05 -12.83 8.83
C TYR A 67 7.21 -11.86 8.62
N GLU A 68 7.34 -11.25 7.44
CA GLU A 68 8.41 -10.30 7.12
C GLU A 68 8.36 -9.06 8.04
N ARG A 69 7.16 -8.49 8.28
CA ARG A 69 6.96 -7.37 9.21
C ARG A 69 7.31 -7.73 10.66
N THR A 70 7.00 -8.95 11.10
CA THR A 70 7.18 -9.38 12.51
C THR A 70 8.61 -9.84 12.80
N SER A 71 9.21 -10.57 11.87
CA SER A 71 10.55 -11.15 12.02
C SER A 71 11.66 -10.20 11.59
N GLY A 72 11.36 -9.20 10.75
CA GLY A 72 12.35 -8.34 10.12
C GLY A 72 13.24 -9.08 9.10
N ILE A 73 12.89 -10.32 8.74
CA ILE A 73 13.64 -11.17 7.81
C ILE A 73 12.93 -11.12 6.45
N SER A 74 13.64 -10.66 5.42
CA SER A 74 13.16 -10.76 4.04
C SER A 74 13.10 -12.22 3.61
N THR A 75 11.97 -12.65 3.06
CA THR A 75 11.85 -13.99 2.46
C THR A 75 12.15 -13.97 0.95
N ILE A 76 12.60 -12.84 0.42
CA ILE A 76 13.16 -12.71 -0.93
C ILE A 76 14.62 -13.11 -0.86
N SER A 77 15.01 -14.15 -1.59
CA SER A 77 16.42 -14.48 -1.80
C SER A 77 17.06 -13.38 -2.66
N GLU A 78 18.18 -12.82 -2.22
CA GLU A 78 19.00 -11.95 -3.08
C GLU A 78 19.63 -12.84 -4.18
N GLU A 79 19.27 -12.59 -5.44
CA GLU A 79 19.97 -13.13 -6.63
C GLU A 79 21.24 -12.34 -6.94
#